data_AF-A0A1Y5I799-F1
#
_entry.id   AF-A0A1Y5I799-F1
#
_cell.length_a   1.000
_cell.length_b   1.000
_cell.length_c   1.000
_cell.angle_alpha   90.00
_cell.angle_beta   90.00
_cell.angle_gamma   90.00
#
_symmetry.space_group_name_H-M   'P 1'
#
loop_
_entity.id
_entity.type
_entity.pdbx_description
1 polymer ?
#
loop_
_entity_poly.entity_id
_entity_poly.type
_entity_poly.pdbx_seq_one_letter_code
_entity_poly.pdbx_strand_id
1 'polypeptide(L)'
;MRYADVIGSWNTYLANENNGRGVVLIGHSQGASMIYQMLEKDIVGSPAQEKLIAVHAIGYETVIDPSTGRASGLPVCSSPSETGCIVSFASFRESSPPPEDSFFGKAQDGKRAVCTNPAALGGGQGDLKAYMPRQSLGRLAPNDYGVAVDTPFVSLPGLLSAQCLANDTHDWLAVTIHADPADPRADDIPGDLVFNGKVVPDWGLHLVDMNLAMGNLVDLARTQEQAWLDAQNAE
;
A
#
# COMPACT_ATOMS: atom_id res chain seq x y z
N MET A 1 -2.20 23.58 -8.56
CA MET A 1 -0.75 23.42 -8.44
C MET A 1 -0.41 21.96 -8.23
N ARG A 2 -0.58 21.37 -7.03
CA ARG A 2 -0.17 19.98 -6.74
C ARG A 2 -0.62 18.92 -7.76
N TYR A 3 -1.91 18.80 -8.08
CA TYR A 3 -2.38 17.84 -9.09
C TYR A 3 -1.99 18.21 -10.53
N ALA A 4 -1.98 19.50 -10.85
CA ALA A 4 -1.61 19.99 -12.17
C ALA A 4 -0.15 19.63 -12.52
N ASP A 5 0.74 19.64 -11.53
CA ASP A 5 2.14 19.25 -11.70
C ASP A 5 2.27 17.73 -11.93
N VAL A 6 1.47 16.92 -11.23
CA VAL A 6 1.42 15.45 -11.40
C VAL A 6 0.93 15.09 -12.81
N ILE A 7 -0.22 15.63 -13.24
CA ILE A 7 -0.77 15.32 -14.57
C ILE A 7 0.09 15.91 -15.70
N GLY A 8 0.70 17.08 -15.48
CA GLY A 8 1.67 17.65 -16.41
C GLY A 8 2.89 16.75 -16.60
N SER A 9 3.41 16.17 -15.50
CA SER A 9 4.53 15.23 -15.54
C SER A 9 4.15 13.92 -16.23
N TRP A 10 2.96 13.38 -15.94
CA TRP A 10 2.41 12.19 -16.60
C TRP A 10 2.31 12.37 -18.12
N ASN A 11 1.68 13.47 -18.56
CA ASN A 11 1.53 13.77 -19.98
C ASN A 11 2.87 13.98 -20.67
N THR A 12 3.83 14.63 -20.00
CA THR A 12 5.19 14.83 -20.52
C THR A 12 5.91 13.49 -20.66
N TYR A 13 5.80 12.60 -19.67
CA TYR A 13 6.36 11.25 -19.74
C TYR A 13 5.76 10.44 -20.89
N LEU A 14 4.43 10.43 -21.02
CA LEU A 14 3.76 9.70 -22.10
C LEU A 14 4.16 10.21 -23.49
N ALA A 15 4.28 11.52 -23.66
CA ALA A 15 4.60 12.13 -24.95
C ALA A 15 6.06 11.97 -25.36
N ASN A 16 7.01 11.99 -24.41
CA ASN A 16 8.43 12.15 -24.73
C ASN A 16 9.31 10.97 -24.29
N GLU A 17 8.90 10.20 -23.28
CA GLU A 17 9.79 9.27 -22.58
C GLU A 17 9.26 7.84 -22.52
N ASN A 18 7.94 7.63 -22.59
CA ASN A 18 7.33 6.31 -22.33
C ASN A 18 7.84 5.24 -23.30
N ASN A 19 7.96 5.56 -24.59
CA ASN A 19 8.48 4.65 -25.62
C ASN A 19 7.82 3.26 -25.60
N GLY A 20 6.51 3.19 -25.31
CA GLY A 20 5.75 1.94 -25.25
C GLY A 20 5.88 1.16 -23.95
N ARG A 21 6.61 1.65 -22.94
CA ARG A 21 6.77 0.97 -21.65
C ARG A 21 5.45 0.87 -20.87
N GLY A 22 5.28 -0.24 -20.14
CA GLY A 22 4.30 -0.33 -19.09
C GLY A 22 4.66 0.57 -17.88
N VAL A 23 3.67 0.86 -17.05
CA VAL A 23 3.79 1.77 -15.90
C VAL A 23 3.20 1.12 -14.65
N VAL A 24 3.95 1.21 -13.55
CA VAL A 24 3.40 1.01 -12.20
C VAL A 24 3.23 2.37 -11.54
N LEU A 25 2.01 2.68 -11.10
CA LEU A 25 1.73 3.91 -10.34
C LEU A 25 1.85 3.62 -8.84
N ILE A 26 2.67 4.40 -8.12
CA ILE A 26 2.92 4.18 -6.70
C ILE A 26 2.69 5.48 -5.94
N GLY A 27 1.86 5.44 -4.90
CA GLY A 27 1.57 6.60 -4.07
C GLY A 27 1.18 6.18 -2.65
N HIS A 28 1.56 7.00 -1.68
CA HIS A 28 1.19 6.83 -0.28
C HIS A 28 0.47 8.07 0.24
N SER A 29 -0.53 7.89 1.10
CA SER A 29 -1.27 8.98 1.73
C SER A 29 -1.83 9.95 0.69
N GLN A 30 -1.53 11.25 0.78
CA GLN A 30 -1.96 12.24 -0.22
C GLN A 30 -1.49 11.90 -1.65
N GLY A 31 -0.38 11.18 -1.83
CA GLY A 31 0.04 10.70 -3.15
C GLY A 31 -0.91 9.65 -3.74
N ALA A 32 -1.50 8.79 -2.90
CA ALA A 32 -2.50 7.82 -3.33
C ALA A 32 -3.79 8.50 -3.78
N SER A 33 -4.26 9.54 -3.07
CA SER A 33 -5.45 10.29 -3.51
C SER A 33 -5.26 11.01 -4.84
N MET A 34 -4.04 11.50 -5.12
CA MET A 34 -3.70 12.06 -6.43
C MET A 34 -3.72 10.99 -7.53
N ILE A 35 -3.28 9.76 -7.24
CA ILE A 35 -3.38 8.63 -8.18
C ILE A 35 -4.84 8.28 -8.45
N TYR A 36 -5.70 8.17 -7.44
CA TYR A 36 -7.13 7.91 -7.66
C TYR A 36 -7.78 8.98 -8.53
N GLN A 37 -7.47 10.25 -8.24
CA GLN A 37 -7.94 11.37 -9.07
C GLN A 37 -7.45 11.26 -10.53
N MET A 38 -6.19 10.85 -10.74
CA MET A 38 -5.61 10.63 -12.07
C MET A 38 -6.24 9.45 -12.82
N LEU A 39 -6.53 8.35 -12.11
CA LEU A 39 -7.23 7.21 -12.68
C LEU A 39 -8.61 7.62 -13.19
N GLU A 40 -9.40 8.28 -12.34
CA GLU A 40 -10.79 8.64 -12.63
C GLU A 40 -10.94 9.70 -13.71
N LYS A 41 -10.00 10.64 -13.81
CA LYS A 41 -10.11 11.79 -14.72
C LYS A 41 -9.38 11.59 -16.05
N ASP A 42 -8.23 10.94 -16.01
CA ASP A 42 -7.26 11.05 -17.09
C ASP A 42 -6.81 9.71 -17.67
N ILE A 43 -6.87 8.60 -16.91
CA ILE A 43 -6.36 7.30 -17.37
C ILE A 43 -7.48 6.35 -17.77
N VAL A 44 -8.47 6.11 -16.90
CA VAL A 44 -9.54 5.13 -17.17
C VAL A 44 -10.35 5.56 -18.39
N GLY A 45 -10.48 4.66 -19.37
CA GLY A 45 -11.14 4.92 -20.66
C GLY A 45 -10.26 5.62 -21.70
N SER A 46 -9.00 5.94 -21.38
CA SER A 46 -8.02 6.45 -22.33
C SER A 46 -7.10 5.33 -22.86
N PRO A 47 -6.38 5.55 -23.98
CA PRO A 47 -5.34 4.62 -24.43
C PRO A 47 -4.20 4.42 -23.41
N ALA A 48 -4.02 5.34 -22.46
CA ALA A 48 -2.99 5.19 -21.43
C ALA A 48 -3.32 4.09 -20.41
N GLN A 49 -4.59 3.66 -20.31
CA GLN A 49 -4.99 2.57 -19.44
C GLN A 49 -4.31 1.25 -19.81
N GLU A 50 -4.09 1.00 -21.10
CA GLU A 50 -3.42 -0.23 -21.60
C GLU A 50 -1.95 -0.32 -21.17
N LYS A 51 -1.35 0.82 -20.79
CA LYS A 51 0.01 0.90 -20.29
C LYS A 51 0.12 0.57 -18.79
N LEU A 52 -0.99 0.44 -18.06
CA LEU A 52 -0.94 0.15 -16.63
C LEU A 52 -0.58 -1.30 -16.37
N ILE A 53 0.60 -1.50 -15.78
CA ILE A 53 1.00 -2.78 -15.19
C ILE A 53 0.22 -2.98 -13.88
N ALA A 54 0.28 -1.99 -12.99
CA ALA A 54 -0.36 -2.05 -11.67
C ALA A 54 -0.48 -0.66 -11.03
N VAL A 55 -1.31 -0.57 -10.00
CA VAL A 55 -1.45 0.61 -9.15
C VAL A 55 -1.28 0.21 -7.69
N HIS A 56 -0.24 0.73 -7.04
CA HIS A 56 0.00 0.59 -5.60
C HIS A 56 -0.26 1.94 -4.93
N ALA A 57 -1.53 2.21 -4.62
CA ALA A 57 -1.99 3.44 -4.00
C ALA A 57 -2.47 3.13 -2.57
N ILE A 58 -1.65 3.45 -1.57
CA ILE A 58 -1.76 2.92 -0.21
C ILE A 58 -1.90 4.05 0.81
N GLY A 59 -2.57 3.80 1.95
CA GLY A 59 -2.74 4.80 3.01
C GLY A 59 -3.71 5.93 2.65
N TYR A 60 -4.60 5.71 1.68
CA TYR A 60 -5.71 6.60 1.36
C TYR A 60 -6.88 5.78 0.84
N GLU A 61 -8.09 6.17 1.19
CA GLU A 61 -9.29 5.42 0.85
C GLU A 61 -9.63 5.50 -0.65
N THR A 62 -9.99 4.35 -1.21
CA THR A 62 -10.80 4.23 -2.41
C THR A 62 -11.89 3.21 -2.13
N VAL A 63 -13.01 3.32 -2.83
CA VAL A 63 -14.21 2.51 -2.60
C VAL A 63 -14.52 1.68 -3.83
N ILE A 64 -15.06 0.48 -3.60
CA ILE A 64 -15.64 -0.31 -4.69
C ILE A 64 -16.96 0.33 -5.09
N ASP A 65 -17.07 0.75 -6.34
CA ASP A 65 -18.34 1.14 -6.93
C ASP A 65 -19.22 -0.12 -7.08
N PRO A 66 -20.37 -0.20 -6.39
CA PRO A 66 -21.22 -1.39 -6.42
C PRO A 66 -21.83 -1.67 -7.80
N SER A 67 -21.88 -0.68 -8.69
CA SER A 67 -22.41 -0.86 -10.05
C SER A 67 -21.41 -1.50 -11.01
N THR A 68 -20.12 -1.34 -10.74
CA THR A 68 -19.04 -1.83 -11.63
C THR A 68 -18.16 -2.89 -10.97
N GLY A 69 -18.18 -3.00 -9.64
CA GLY A 69 -17.25 -3.83 -8.88
C GLY A 69 -15.80 -3.31 -8.91
N ARG A 70 -15.59 -2.04 -9.26
CA ARG A 70 -14.28 -1.44 -9.49
C ARG A 70 -13.96 -0.34 -8.48
N ALA A 71 -12.68 -0.21 -8.14
CA ALA A 71 -12.14 0.89 -7.35
C ALA A 71 -11.46 1.89 -8.29
N SER A 72 -11.88 3.16 -8.26
CA SER A 72 -11.39 4.21 -9.17
C SER A 72 -11.31 3.76 -10.65
N GLY A 73 -12.29 2.97 -11.10
CA GLY A 73 -12.41 2.47 -12.46
C GLY A 73 -11.59 1.23 -12.83
N LEU A 74 -10.84 0.65 -11.88
CA LEU A 74 -10.01 -0.56 -12.05
C LEU A 74 -10.45 -1.70 -11.11
N PRO A 75 -10.16 -2.98 -11.44
CA PRO A 75 -10.33 -4.07 -10.48
C PRO A 75 -9.35 -3.95 -9.31
N VAL A 76 -9.72 -4.51 -8.15
CA VAL A 76 -8.79 -4.73 -7.03
C VAL A 76 -7.99 -6.00 -7.33
N CYS A 77 -6.66 -5.97 -7.11
CA CYS A 77 -5.81 -7.11 -7.41
C CYS A 77 -6.20 -8.36 -6.59
N SER A 78 -6.43 -9.47 -7.28
CA SER A 78 -6.86 -10.75 -6.70
C SER A 78 -5.84 -11.89 -6.91
N SER A 79 -4.89 -11.71 -7.83
CA SER A 79 -3.80 -12.67 -8.07
C SER A 79 -2.49 -11.98 -8.48
N PRO A 80 -1.32 -12.60 -8.27
CA PRO A 80 -0.03 -11.97 -8.55
C PRO A 80 0.25 -11.63 -10.03
N SER A 81 -0.39 -12.33 -10.97
CA SER A 81 -0.23 -12.09 -12.41
C SER A 81 -1.32 -11.20 -13.00
N GLU A 82 -2.25 -10.70 -12.19
CA GLU A 82 -3.28 -9.76 -12.65
C GLU A 82 -2.68 -8.38 -12.88
N THR A 83 -2.82 -7.85 -14.10
CA THR A 83 -2.34 -6.53 -14.50
C THR A 83 -3.47 -5.51 -14.55
N GLY A 84 -3.15 -4.22 -14.45
CA GLY A 84 -4.14 -3.14 -14.52
C GLY A 84 -5.08 -3.10 -13.32
N CYS A 85 -4.65 -3.63 -12.17
CA CYS A 85 -5.41 -3.69 -10.93
C CYS A 85 -4.82 -2.80 -9.83
N ILE A 86 -5.61 -2.53 -8.78
CA ILE A 86 -5.23 -1.70 -7.63
C ILE A 86 -4.91 -2.57 -6.41
N VAL A 87 -3.80 -2.24 -5.75
CA VAL A 87 -3.48 -2.61 -4.36
C VAL A 87 -3.63 -1.36 -3.50
N SER A 88 -4.53 -1.44 -2.52
CA SER A 88 -4.73 -0.39 -1.52
C SER A 88 -5.01 -1.02 -0.17
N PHE A 89 -4.52 -0.39 0.89
CA PHE A 89 -4.86 -0.72 2.27
C PHE A 89 -4.53 0.46 3.18
N ALA A 90 -5.16 0.46 4.35
CA ALA A 90 -4.66 1.14 5.54
C ALA A 90 -4.27 0.08 6.57
N SER A 91 -3.18 0.30 7.32
CA SER A 91 -2.68 -0.70 8.25
C SER A 91 -2.87 -0.34 9.72
N PHE A 92 -3.23 -1.34 10.51
CA PHE A 92 -3.35 -1.26 11.97
C PHE A 92 -2.68 -2.49 12.58
N ARG A 93 -2.18 -2.35 13.81
CA ARG A 93 -1.77 -3.52 14.60
C ARG A 93 -2.99 -4.38 14.87
N GLU A 94 -2.87 -5.69 14.78
CA GLU A 94 -3.96 -6.61 15.15
C GLU A 94 -4.42 -6.37 16.61
N SER A 95 -3.47 -6.10 17.51
CA SER A 95 -3.73 -5.80 18.92
C SER A 95 -4.35 -4.42 19.19
N SER A 96 -4.38 -3.54 18.19
CA SER A 96 -4.95 -2.20 18.27
C SER A 96 -5.70 -1.87 16.98
N PRO A 97 -6.88 -2.48 16.75
CA PRO A 97 -7.69 -2.26 15.55
C PRO A 97 -8.15 -0.79 15.44
N PRO A 98 -8.63 -0.35 14.26
CA PRO A 98 -9.07 1.03 14.07
C PRO A 98 -10.20 1.39 15.04
N PRO A 99 -10.06 2.50 15.81
CA PRO A 99 -11.18 3.05 16.57
C PRO A 99 -12.28 3.58 15.65
N GLU A 100 -13.49 3.77 16.17
CA GLU A 100 -14.66 4.23 15.42
C GLU A 100 -14.43 5.53 14.64
N ASP A 101 -13.67 6.45 15.26
CA ASP A 101 -13.32 7.77 14.73
C ASP A 101 -12.11 7.77 13.78
N SER A 102 -11.48 6.61 13.57
CA SER A 102 -10.36 6.49 12.63
C SER A 102 -10.78 6.89 11.22
N PHE A 103 -10.01 7.80 10.62
CA PHE A 103 -10.14 8.17 9.22
C PHE A 103 -9.63 7.07 8.28
N PHE A 104 -8.65 6.27 8.72
CA PHE A 104 -8.04 5.23 7.90
C PHE A 104 -8.80 3.91 8.01
N GLY A 105 -8.86 3.17 6.91
CA GLY A 105 -9.62 1.93 6.78
C GLY A 105 -11.13 2.16 6.62
N LYS A 106 -11.57 3.41 6.46
CA LYS A 106 -12.98 3.80 6.31
C LYS A 106 -13.16 4.65 5.07
N ALA A 107 -14.35 4.61 4.49
CA ALA A 107 -14.73 5.55 3.46
C ALA A 107 -15.98 6.35 3.86
N GLN A 108 -16.21 7.47 3.17
CA GLN A 108 -17.37 8.32 3.43
C GLN A 108 -18.69 7.67 3.00
N ASP A 109 -19.80 8.21 3.50
CA ASP A 109 -21.17 7.84 3.12
C ASP A 109 -21.51 6.35 3.34
N GLY A 110 -20.93 5.73 4.36
CA GLY A 110 -21.19 4.32 4.70
C GLY A 110 -20.57 3.32 3.72
N LYS A 111 -19.71 3.77 2.81
CA LYS A 111 -18.94 2.90 1.92
C LYS A 111 -17.77 2.27 2.65
N ARG A 112 -17.29 1.18 2.08
CA ARG A 112 -16.20 0.35 2.59
C ARG A 112 -14.90 0.67 1.84
N ALA A 113 -13.80 0.82 2.57
CA ALA A 113 -12.49 1.06 1.98
C ALA A 113 -11.94 -0.23 1.36
N VAL A 114 -11.18 -0.12 0.27
CA VAL A 114 -10.45 -1.27 -0.27
C VAL A 114 -9.35 -1.70 0.70
N CYS A 115 -9.32 -2.98 1.03
CA CYS A 115 -8.18 -3.66 1.65
C CYS A 115 -7.67 -4.78 0.74
N THR A 116 -6.40 -4.70 0.38
CA THR A 116 -5.66 -5.73 -0.33
C THR A 116 -4.46 -6.15 0.51
N ASN A 117 -4.29 -7.45 0.72
CA ASN A 117 -3.09 -8.00 1.38
C ASN A 117 -2.04 -8.37 0.32
N PRO A 118 -0.93 -7.63 0.16
CA PRO A 118 0.07 -7.93 -0.87
C PRO A 118 0.75 -9.30 -0.66
N ALA A 119 0.72 -9.85 0.55
CA ALA A 119 1.26 -11.18 0.85
C ALA A 119 0.27 -12.33 0.53
N ALA A 120 -1.01 -12.02 0.33
CA ALA A 120 -2.05 -13.00 0.07
C ALA A 120 -3.22 -12.36 -0.72
N LEU A 121 -2.99 -12.04 -2.00
CA LEU A 121 -3.99 -11.35 -2.86
C LEU A 121 -5.31 -12.13 -3.00
N GLY A 122 -5.26 -13.47 -2.94
CA GLY A 122 -6.45 -14.33 -2.95
C GLY A 122 -7.22 -14.37 -1.63
N GLY A 123 -6.79 -13.60 -0.62
CA GLY A 123 -7.35 -13.57 0.72
C GLY A 123 -6.58 -14.41 1.73
N GLY A 124 -6.84 -14.14 3.01
CA GLY A 124 -6.20 -14.81 4.14
C GLY A 124 -4.96 -14.07 4.66
N GLN A 125 -4.22 -14.78 5.49
CA GLN A 125 -2.99 -14.30 6.12
C GLN A 125 -1.77 -14.59 5.22
N GLY A 126 -0.78 -13.70 5.25
CA GLY A 126 0.50 -13.91 4.58
C GLY A 126 1.64 -13.20 5.28
N ASP A 127 2.85 -13.73 5.11
CA ASP A 127 4.06 -13.17 5.70
C ASP A 127 4.47 -11.88 4.98
N LEU A 128 4.77 -10.86 5.79
CA LEU A 128 5.21 -9.57 5.29
C LEU A 128 6.74 -9.55 5.11
N LYS A 129 7.17 -9.11 3.92
CA LYS A 129 8.55 -8.78 3.60
C LYS A 129 8.79 -7.30 3.89
N ALA A 130 8.85 -6.98 5.17
CA ALA A 130 9.02 -5.61 5.61
C ALA A 130 10.44 -5.07 5.34
N TYR A 131 10.52 -3.80 4.95
CA TYR A 131 11.74 -3.01 4.91
C TYR A 131 11.52 -1.75 5.73
N MET A 132 11.74 -1.85 7.05
CA MET A 132 11.47 -0.78 7.99
C MET A 132 12.60 0.25 8.01
N PRO A 133 12.33 1.54 8.22
CA PRO A 133 13.37 2.56 8.23
C PRO A 133 14.23 2.46 9.49
N ARG A 134 15.55 2.58 9.38
CA ARG A 134 16.45 2.69 10.56
C ARG A 134 16.02 3.81 11.50
N GLN A 135 15.45 4.89 10.96
CA GLN A 135 14.95 6.02 11.73
C GLN A 135 13.62 6.49 11.15
N SER A 136 12.57 6.50 11.98
CA SER A 136 11.25 6.94 11.55
C SER A 136 11.18 8.45 11.31
N LEU A 137 10.30 8.86 10.40
CA LEU A 137 10.03 10.25 10.12
C LEU A 137 9.70 11.02 11.41
N GLY A 138 10.33 12.17 11.61
CA GLY A 138 10.11 13.03 12.78
C GLY A 138 10.76 12.56 14.09
N ARG A 139 11.49 11.44 14.10
CA ARG A 139 12.28 11.00 15.27
C ARG A 139 13.72 11.50 15.19
N LEU A 140 14.32 11.81 16.33
CA LEU A 140 15.73 12.25 16.45
C LEU A 140 16.71 11.09 16.64
N ALA A 141 16.24 9.93 17.08
CA ALA A 141 17.04 8.74 17.33
C ALA A 141 16.62 7.60 16.39
N PRO A 142 17.55 6.69 16.04
CA PRO A 142 17.21 5.45 15.36
C PRO A 142 16.16 4.64 16.12
N ASN A 143 15.41 3.85 15.37
CA ASN A 143 14.51 2.85 15.93
C ASN A 143 15.34 1.75 16.60
N ASP A 144 14.80 1.21 17.69
CA ASP A 144 15.37 0.04 18.35
C ASP A 144 14.85 -1.22 17.65
N TYR A 145 15.77 -2.04 17.17
CA TYR A 145 15.47 -3.33 16.55
C TYR A 145 16.07 -4.50 17.34
N GLY A 146 16.43 -4.30 18.62
CA GLY A 146 17.12 -5.28 19.48
C GLY A 146 18.61 -5.43 19.17
N VAL A 147 19.01 -5.14 17.93
CA VAL A 147 20.40 -5.20 17.46
C VAL A 147 20.81 -3.89 16.77
N ALA A 148 22.13 -3.63 16.72
CA ALA A 148 22.67 -2.52 15.95
C ALA A 148 22.50 -2.77 14.44
N VAL A 149 21.96 -1.79 13.71
CA VAL A 149 21.71 -1.90 12.26
C VAL A 149 22.26 -0.70 11.52
N ASP A 150 23.30 -0.84 10.71
CA ASP A 150 23.93 0.29 10.00
C ASP A 150 23.30 0.60 8.63
N THR A 151 22.43 -0.27 8.13
CA THR A 151 21.73 -0.05 6.86
C THR A 151 20.59 0.96 7.01
N PRO A 152 20.21 1.70 5.94
CA PRO A 152 19.08 2.63 6.00
C PRO A 152 17.73 1.95 6.26
N PHE A 153 17.61 0.68 5.89
CA PHE A 153 16.41 -0.15 6.06
C PHE A 153 16.76 -1.47 6.76
N VAL A 154 15.77 -2.01 7.46
CA VAL A 154 15.86 -3.24 8.24
C VAL A 154 14.79 -4.21 7.76
N SER A 155 15.21 -5.41 7.35
CA SER A 155 14.29 -6.50 7.08
C SER A 155 13.91 -7.21 8.37
N LEU A 156 12.65 -7.62 8.52
CA LEU A 156 12.15 -8.33 9.70
C LEU A 156 11.56 -9.71 9.35
N PRO A 157 12.34 -10.66 8.79
CA PRO A 157 11.81 -11.96 8.38
C PRO A 157 11.23 -12.73 9.56
N GLY A 158 10.02 -13.26 9.37
CA GLY A 158 9.30 -14.05 10.36
C GLY A 158 8.60 -13.24 11.45
N LEU A 159 8.90 -11.95 11.61
CA LEU A 159 8.31 -11.13 12.66
C LEU A 159 6.90 -10.67 12.32
N LEU A 160 6.60 -10.42 11.04
CA LEU A 160 5.36 -9.78 10.63
C LEU A 160 4.56 -10.65 9.67
N SER A 161 3.27 -10.76 9.94
CA SER A 161 2.28 -11.24 8.99
C SER A 161 1.10 -10.28 8.95
N ALA A 162 0.29 -10.35 7.90
CA ALA A 162 -0.92 -9.55 7.82
C ALA A 162 -2.09 -10.28 7.19
N GLN A 163 -3.29 -9.80 7.52
CA GLN A 163 -4.56 -10.23 6.95
C GLN A 163 -5.48 -9.01 6.82
N CYS A 164 -6.26 -8.93 5.73
CA CYS A 164 -7.35 -7.95 5.66
C CYS A 164 -8.48 -8.39 6.60
N LEU A 165 -8.80 -7.54 7.58
CA LEU A 165 -9.90 -7.71 8.52
C LEU A 165 -10.93 -6.60 8.32
N ALA A 166 -12.12 -6.85 8.87
CA ALA A 166 -13.28 -6.00 8.73
C ALA A 166 -14.04 -5.91 10.07
N ASN A 167 -14.58 -4.72 10.36
CA ASN A 167 -15.61 -4.53 11.39
C ASN A 167 -16.83 -3.86 10.72
N ASP A 168 -17.76 -3.31 11.51
CA ASP A 168 -18.98 -2.67 10.97
C ASP A 168 -18.67 -1.47 10.05
N THR A 169 -17.59 -0.74 10.32
CA THR A 169 -17.29 0.55 9.69
C THR A 169 -15.96 0.61 8.95
N HIS A 170 -15.07 -0.36 9.16
CA HIS A 170 -13.70 -0.35 8.64
C HIS A 170 -13.30 -1.66 7.99
N ASP A 171 -12.46 -1.55 6.96
CA ASP A 171 -11.64 -2.62 6.38
C ASP A 171 -10.18 -2.19 6.43
N TRP A 172 -9.30 -3.03 6.96
CA TRP A 172 -7.90 -2.68 7.15
C TRP A 172 -6.98 -3.89 7.06
N LEU A 173 -5.72 -3.63 6.78
CA LEU A 173 -4.65 -4.62 6.86
C LEU A 173 -4.23 -4.74 8.33
N ALA A 174 -4.69 -5.80 8.99
CA ALA A 174 -4.28 -6.12 10.35
C ALA A 174 -2.88 -6.72 10.32
N VAL A 175 -1.95 -6.12 11.08
CA VAL A 175 -0.56 -6.55 11.18
C VAL A 175 -0.36 -7.27 12.51
N THR A 176 -0.05 -8.56 12.43
CA THR A 176 0.32 -9.38 13.58
C THR A 176 1.84 -9.37 13.75
N ILE A 177 2.29 -9.20 15.00
CA ILE A 177 3.70 -9.20 15.37
C ILE A 177 3.98 -10.49 16.14
N HIS A 178 4.85 -11.32 15.59
CA HIS A 178 5.27 -12.60 16.13
C HIS A 178 6.50 -12.42 17.03
N ALA A 179 6.32 -11.71 18.13
CA ALA A 179 7.37 -11.49 19.13
C ALA A 179 7.90 -12.83 19.67
N ASP A 180 9.22 -12.94 19.79
CA ASP A 180 9.92 -14.07 20.38
C ASP A 180 11.00 -13.53 21.32
N PRO A 181 10.75 -13.48 22.64
CA PRO A 181 11.72 -12.96 23.61
C PRO A 181 13.05 -13.74 23.66
N ALA A 182 13.15 -14.90 23.01
CA ALA A 182 14.40 -15.64 22.86
C ALA A 182 15.21 -15.20 21.63
N ASP A 183 14.61 -14.46 20.70
CA ASP A 183 15.26 -13.84 19.56
C ASP A 183 15.88 -12.49 19.98
N PRO A 184 17.18 -12.24 19.70
CA PRO A 184 17.80 -10.96 20.02
C PRO A 184 17.30 -9.78 19.17
N ARG A 185 16.51 -10.04 18.12
CA ARG A 185 15.89 -9.00 17.27
C ARG A 185 14.70 -8.36 17.98
N ALA A 186 14.09 -7.38 17.31
CA ALA A 186 12.96 -6.65 17.82
C ALA A 186 11.73 -7.54 18.03
N ASP A 187 11.08 -7.39 19.18
CA ASP A 187 9.75 -7.94 19.49
C ASP A 187 8.61 -6.99 19.11
N ASP A 188 8.94 -5.79 18.63
CA ASP A 188 7.99 -4.77 18.22
C ASP A 188 8.55 -3.96 17.04
N ILE A 189 7.69 -3.17 16.40
CA ILE A 189 8.03 -2.33 15.26
C ILE A 189 7.72 -0.85 15.55
N PRO A 190 8.44 0.09 14.92
CA PRO A 190 8.01 1.48 14.86
C PRO A 190 6.85 1.62 13.86
N GLY A 191 6.11 2.72 13.94
CA GLY A 191 5.07 3.03 12.94
C GLY A 191 3.92 3.85 13.48
N ASP A 192 3.65 3.75 14.79
CA ASP A 192 2.60 4.52 15.42
C ASP A 192 2.93 6.02 15.40
N LEU A 193 1.92 6.83 15.14
CA LEU A 193 2.01 8.26 15.37
C LEU A 193 2.00 8.50 16.88
N VAL A 194 3.04 9.18 17.37
CA VAL A 194 3.15 9.58 18.78
C VAL A 194 3.10 11.09 18.88
N PHE A 195 2.12 11.61 19.63
CA PHE A 195 1.96 13.03 19.91
C PHE A 195 1.95 13.26 21.42
N ASN A 196 2.79 14.18 21.91
CA ASN A 196 2.98 14.44 23.35
C ASN A 196 3.21 13.16 24.19
N GLY A 197 4.01 12.22 23.66
CA GLY A 197 4.35 10.96 24.33
C GLY A 197 3.24 9.91 24.36
N LYS A 198 2.12 10.14 23.67
CA LYS A 198 1.01 9.19 23.56
C LYS A 198 0.81 8.74 22.13
N VAL A 199 0.53 7.46 21.95
CA VAL A 199 0.11 6.91 20.65
C VAL A 199 -1.23 7.54 20.25
N VAL A 200 -1.34 7.91 18.98
CA VAL A 200 -2.57 8.38 18.35
C VAL A 200 -3.18 7.19 17.59
N PRO A 201 -4.13 6.45 18.19
CA PRO A 201 -4.60 5.16 17.65
C PRO A 201 -5.28 5.30 16.28
N ASP A 202 -5.91 6.45 16.01
CA ASP A 202 -6.64 6.74 14.77
C ASP A 202 -5.75 6.69 13.52
N TRP A 203 -4.42 6.74 13.67
CA TRP A 203 -3.47 6.66 12.57
C TRP A 203 -2.95 5.24 12.30
N GLY A 204 -3.19 4.29 13.19
CA GLY A 204 -2.64 2.95 13.08
C GLY A 204 -1.13 2.97 12.78
N LEU A 205 -0.73 2.25 11.73
CA LEU A 205 0.64 2.15 11.24
C LEU A 205 0.88 3.02 9.99
N HIS A 206 0.07 4.05 9.77
CA HIS A 206 0.08 4.87 8.54
C HIS A 206 1.45 5.45 8.16
N LEU A 207 2.34 5.72 9.14
CA LEU A 207 3.69 6.21 8.87
C LEU A 207 4.60 5.19 8.17
N VAL A 208 4.20 3.92 8.15
CA VAL A 208 5.00 2.79 7.64
C VAL A 208 4.18 1.83 6.77
N ASP A 209 2.98 2.20 6.29
CA ASP A 209 2.13 1.33 5.46
C ASP A 209 2.93 0.65 4.33
N MET A 210 3.69 1.45 3.59
CA MET A 210 4.52 0.96 2.49
C MET A 210 5.63 0.04 2.98
N ASN A 211 6.29 0.40 4.09
CA ASN A 211 7.42 -0.35 4.64
C ASN A 211 7.04 -1.73 5.12
N LEU A 212 5.83 -1.90 5.65
CA LEU A 212 5.30 -3.18 6.13
C LEU A 212 5.34 -4.25 5.04
N ALA A 213 4.90 -3.92 3.82
CA ALA A 213 4.78 -4.87 2.71
C ALA A 213 5.74 -4.57 1.55
N MET A 214 6.75 -3.71 1.74
CA MET A 214 7.58 -3.19 0.64
C MET A 214 8.18 -4.29 -0.23
N GLY A 215 8.71 -5.36 0.37
CA GLY A 215 9.24 -6.48 -0.38
C GLY A 215 8.17 -7.27 -1.13
N ASN A 216 6.98 -7.45 -0.54
CA ASN A 216 5.86 -8.10 -1.23
C ASN A 216 5.41 -7.27 -2.43
N LEU A 217 5.32 -5.94 -2.28
CA LEU A 217 4.93 -5.02 -3.36
C LEU A 217 5.94 -5.00 -4.51
N VAL A 218 7.24 -5.08 -4.22
CA VAL A 218 8.29 -5.18 -5.24
C VAL A 218 8.21 -6.51 -6.00
N ASP A 219 8.02 -7.63 -5.29
CA ASP A 219 7.87 -8.94 -5.93
C ASP A 219 6.58 -9.04 -6.75
N LEU A 220 5.50 -8.42 -6.26
CA LEU A 220 4.24 -8.32 -6.97
C LEU A 220 4.40 -7.49 -8.26
N ALA A 221 4.99 -6.29 -8.18
CA ALA A 221 5.26 -5.46 -9.35
C ALA A 221 6.08 -6.21 -10.41
N ARG A 222 7.09 -6.98 -10.00
CA ARG A 222 7.89 -7.80 -10.92
C ARG A 222 7.06 -8.88 -11.61
N THR A 223 6.17 -9.53 -10.86
CA THR A 223 5.28 -10.58 -11.39
C THR A 223 4.28 -10.00 -12.40
N GLN A 224 3.69 -8.85 -12.05
CA GLN A 224 2.75 -8.14 -12.93
C GLN A 224 3.45 -7.57 -14.17
N GLU A 225 4.67 -7.07 -14.04
CA GLU A 225 5.49 -6.63 -15.17
C GLU A 225 5.70 -7.77 -16.17
N GLN A 226 6.08 -8.96 -15.68
CA GLN A 226 6.26 -10.12 -16.54
C GLN A 226 4.95 -10.51 -17.24
N ALA A 227 3.84 -10.55 -16.50
CA ALA A 227 2.53 -10.87 -17.07
C ALA A 227 2.11 -9.85 -18.14
N TRP A 228 2.39 -8.56 -17.91
CA TRP A 228 2.13 -7.50 -18.89
C TRP A 228 2.98 -7.70 -20.15
N LEU A 229 4.28 -7.96 -20.01
CA LEU A 229 5.19 -8.22 -21.14
C LEU A 229 4.75 -9.46 -21.95
N ASP A 230 4.34 -10.53 -21.28
CA ASP A 230 3.86 -11.75 -21.93
C ASP A 230 2.60 -11.48 -22.76
N ALA A 231 1.68 -10.66 -22.25
CA ALA A 231 0.49 -10.23 -22.99
C ALA A 231 0.84 -9.38 -24.22
N GLN A 232 1.82 -8.46 -24.11
CA GLN A 232 2.27 -7.65 -25.25
C GLN A 232 2.96 -8.46 -26.36
N ASN A 233 3.61 -9.58 -26.02
CA ASN A 233 4.28 -10.45 -26.99
C ASN A 233 3.33 -11.46 -27.66
N ALA A 234 2.09 -11.56 -27.18
CA ALA A 234 1.08 -12.47 -27.72
C ALA A 234 0.20 -11.83 -28.81
N GLU A 235 0.30 -10.51 -28.99
CA GLU A 235 -0.39 -9.70 -30.02
C GLU A 235 0.47 -9.50 -31.28
#